data_AF-A0A928TK53-F1
#
_entry.id   AF-A0A928TK53-F1
#
_cell.length_a   1.000
_cell.length_b   1.000
_cell.length_c   1.000
_cell.angle_alpha   90.00
_cell.angle_beta   90.00
_cell.angle_gamma   90.00
#
_symmetry.space_group_name_H-M   'P 1'
#
loop_
_entity.id
_entity.type
_entity.pdbx_description
1 polymer ?
#
loop_
_entity_poly.entity_id
_entity_poly.type
_entity_poly.pdbx_seq_one_letter_code
_entity_poly.pdbx_strand_id
1 'polypeptide(L)'
;MLSTLRTRYAALAATPGAAAFLALSLPMRLPIGTVGLGMLLHLRELTGSIAYAGSIVGAQFVAMAATAPLLGRLIDRRGPRGVLVACGIVSPLALVAVLAAGPLGLSKSAILVCAIAAGAFTPPLTVLIRTLWRMRLDDPVLRQTAFAIDAVALELAYTIGPALIAIAVAAGTPGGPLALAVACAAAAVPIMFSSGGLEWWRSSRPAERHLLGPLRDRRLLMLYAATFVFTVAFGTIEVAYPAFGRAAGADAWGPALLAICSIGSAVGGAVYGGLHLRVPLARQVPVAMALFAVGLVVHVPITDPWLLAVVAAVAGVLIAPAMTMVSLLVAEFAPPEYATEAFTWSTTAIVIGIGTGMAVAGTLAERFGTSSTFALAAATAAAASVLAIGLRRGR
;
A
#
# COMPACT_ATOMS: atom_id res chain seq x y z
N MET A 1 -22.19 21.18 -2.10
CA MET A 1 -21.00 20.30 -2.14
C MET A 1 -21.13 19.14 -1.13
N LEU A 2 -21.32 19.39 0.17
CA LEU A 2 -21.46 18.32 1.17
C LEU A 2 -22.67 17.39 0.93
N SER A 3 -23.81 17.94 0.50
CA SER A 3 -25.00 17.16 0.13
C SER A 3 -24.72 16.17 -1.01
N THR A 4 -24.01 16.60 -2.05
CA THR A 4 -23.60 15.77 -3.18
C THR A 4 -22.56 14.70 -2.82
N LEU A 5 -21.66 14.98 -1.86
CA LEU A 5 -20.74 13.96 -1.32
C LEU A 5 -21.53 12.85 -0.61
N ARG A 6 -22.42 13.24 0.32
CA ARG A 6 -23.25 12.31 1.09
C ARG A 6 -24.09 11.40 0.18
N THR A 7 -24.72 11.97 -0.84
CA THR A 7 -25.54 11.19 -1.80
C THR A 7 -24.72 10.11 -2.51
N ARG A 8 -23.45 10.36 -2.85
CA ARG A 8 -22.60 9.38 -3.55
C ARG A 8 -22.15 8.24 -2.64
N TYR A 9 -21.72 8.57 -1.42
CA TYR A 9 -21.40 7.55 -0.43
C TYR A 9 -22.63 6.72 -0.05
N ALA A 10 -23.81 7.35 0.05
CA ALA A 10 -25.07 6.64 0.25
C ALA A 10 -25.41 5.73 -0.94
N ALA A 11 -25.21 6.19 -2.18
CA ALA A 11 -25.43 5.37 -3.38
C ALA A 11 -24.48 4.17 -3.46
N LEU A 12 -23.20 4.36 -3.10
CA LEU A 12 -22.25 3.26 -2.99
C LEU A 12 -22.69 2.26 -1.90
N ALA A 13 -23.08 2.73 -0.72
CA ALA A 13 -23.55 1.89 0.38
C ALA A 13 -24.86 1.15 0.04
N ALA A 14 -25.74 1.75 -0.77
CA ALA A 14 -26.97 1.13 -1.25
C ALA A 14 -26.74 0.03 -2.30
N THR A 15 -25.54 -0.08 -2.88
CA THR A 15 -25.20 -1.17 -3.79
C THR A 15 -25.17 -2.49 -3.00
N PRO A 16 -25.95 -3.53 -3.40
CA PRO A 16 -26.01 -4.78 -2.64
C PRO A 16 -24.62 -5.41 -2.43
N GLY A 17 -24.30 -5.72 -1.17
CA GLY A 17 -23.02 -6.29 -0.73
C GLY A 17 -21.87 -5.27 -0.57
N ALA A 18 -22.00 -4.05 -1.07
CA ALA A 18 -20.92 -3.05 -1.07
C ALA A 18 -20.51 -2.60 0.33
N ALA A 19 -21.48 -2.32 1.21
CA ALA A 19 -21.20 -1.87 2.58
C ALA A 19 -20.50 -2.95 3.42
N ALA A 20 -20.96 -4.20 3.33
CA ALA A 20 -20.33 -5.33 4.02
C ALA A 20 -18.91 -5.58 3.51
N PHE A 21 -18.72 -5.58 2.19
CA PHE A 21 -17.40 -5.73 1.57
C PHE A 21 -16.44 -4.62 2.00
N LEU A 22 -16.91 -3.37 2.04
CA LEU A 22 -16.12 -2.23 2.50
C LEU A 22 -15.74 -2.37 3.98
N ALA A 23 -16.68 -2.71 4.85
CA ALA A 23 -16.43 -2.88 6.29
C ALA A 23 -15.38 -3.97 6.56
N LEU A 24 -15.43 -5.06 5.79
CA LEU A 24 -14.50 -6.18 5.93
C LEU A 24 -13.14 -5.94 5.24
N SER A 25 -13.04 -4.95 4.34
CA SER A 25 -11.81 -4.64 3.59
C SER A 25 -10.65 -4.20 4.48
N LEU A 26 -10.93 -3.51 5.59
CA LEU A 26 -9.93 -3.07 6.55
C LEU A 26 -9.34 -4.24 7.36
N PRO A 27 -10.13 -5.05 8.10
CA PRO A 27 -9.57 -6.13 8.92
C PRO A 27 -8.82 -7.17 8.10
N MET A 28 -9.25 -7.48 6.88
CA MET A 28 -8.52 -8.42 6.02
C MET A 28 -7.16 -7.90 5.53
N ARG A 29 -6.89 -6.58 5.65
CA ARG A 29 -5.63 -5.94 5.26
C ARG A 29 -4.69 -5.65 6.43
N LEU A 30 -5.10 -5.90 7.68
CA LEU A 30 -4.24 -5.73 8.85
C LEU A 30 -2.87 -6.43 8.75
N PRO A 31 -2.71 -7.60 8.09
CA PRO A 31 -1.40 -8.23 7.91
C PRO A 31 -0.33 -7.32 7.30
N ILE A 32 -0.74 -6.37 6.46
CA ILE A 32 0.16 -5.42 5.78
C ILE A 32 0.98 -4.61 6.80
N GLY A 33 0.33 -4.16 7.88
CA GLY A 33 0.96 -3.35 8.92
C GLY A 33 1.50 -4.13 10.11
N THR A 34 1.14 -5.41 10.26
CA THR A 34 1.50 -6.22 11.45
C THR A 34 2.65 -7.19 11.19
N VAL A 35 2.69 -7.87 10.03
CA VAL A 35 3.60 -9.00 9.79
C VAL A 35 5.08 -8.59 9.83
N GLY A 36 5.45 -7.55 9.07
CA GLY A 36 6.85 -7.13 8.99
C GLY A 36 7.41 -6.70 10.36
N LEU A 37 6.67 -5.87 11.08
CA LEU A 37 7.08 -5.37 12.40
C LEU A 37 7.03 -6.47 13.48
N GLY A 38 5.97 -7.28 13.51
CA GLY A 38 5.85 -8.40 14.44
C GLY A 38 6.98 -9.41 14.27
N MET A 39 7.31 -9.77 13.02
CA MET A 39 8.42 -10.67 12.71
C MET A 39 9.79 -10.07 13.06
N LEU A 40 10.00 -8.78 12.77
CA LEU A 40 11.23 -8.06 13.13
C LEU A 40 11.48 -8.13 14.65
N LEU A 41 10.47 -7.77 15.44
CA LEU A 41 10.58 -7.69 16.89
C LEU A 41 10.80 -9.07 17.52
N HIS A 42 10.06 -10.08 17.06
CA HIS A 42 10.21 -11.46 17.54
C HIS A 42 11.61 -12.03 17.23
N LEU A 43 12.11 -11.85 16.00
CA LEU A 43 13.44 -12.35 15.64
C LEU A 43 14.56 -11.58 16.33
N ARG A 44 14.37 -10.29 16.60
CA ARG A 44 15.31 -9.51 17.41
C ARG A 44 15.36 -10.04 18.85
N GLU A 45 14.20 -10.34 19.44
CA GLU A 45 14.10 -10.94 20.78
C GLU A 45 14.77 -12.32 20.82
N LEU A 46 14.51 -13.15 19.81
CA LEU A 46 15.04 -14.51 19.73
C LEU A 46 16.56 -14.57 19.48
N THR A 47 17.10 -13.67 18.66
CA THR A 47 18.49 -13.75 18.16
C THR A 47 19.43 -12.65 18.68
N GLY A 48 18.90 -11.62 19.32
CA GLY A 48 19.64 -10.43 19.73
C GLY A 48 20.13 -9.52 18.59
N SER A 49 19.88 -9.88 17.32
CA SER A 49 20.44 -9.17 16.16
C SER A 49 19.36 -8.47 15.32
N ILE A 50 19.37 -7.14 15.36
CA ILE A 50 18.51 -6.29 14.52
C ILE A 50 18.85 -6.48 13.04
N ALA A 51 20.14 -6.59 12.70
CA ALA A 51 20.59 -6.80 11.33
C ALA A 51 20.06 -8.12 10.75
N TYR A 52 20.14 -9.21 11.52
CA TYR A 52 19.58 -10.50 11.11
C TYR A 52 18.06 -10.40 10.94
N ALA A 53 17.33 -9.93 11.95
CA ALA A 53 15.88 -9.78 11.87
C ALA A 53 15.44 -8.93 10.66
N GLY A 54 16.13 -7.81 10.42
CA GLY A 54 15.92 -6.95 9.26
C GLY A 54 16.16 -7.65 7.93
N SER A 55 17.21 -8.48 7.84
CA SER A 55 17.49 -9.27 6.62
C SER A 55 16.38 -10.29 6.31
N ILE A 56 15.80 -10.91 7.34
CA ILE A 56 14.70 -11.88 7.19
C ILE A 56 13.42 -11.18 6.72
N VAL A 57 13.08 -10.03 7.31
CA VAL A 57 11.94 -9.20 6.87
C VAL A 57 12.16 -8.69 5.44
N GLY A 58 13.38 -8.27 5.11
CA GLY A 58 13.76 -7.90 3.74
C GLY A 58 13.53 -9.03 2.75
N ALA A 59 13.99 -10.25 3.07
CA ALA A 59 13.78 -11.43 2.23
C ALA A 59 12.29 -11.75 2.04
N GLN A 60 11.47 -11.62 3.10
CA GLN A 60 10.02 -11.77 3.01
C GLN A 60 9.39 -10.75 2.05
N PHE A 61 9.76 -9.48 2.12
CA PHE A 61 9.25 -8.46 1.21
C PHE A 61 9.72 -8.65 -0.24
N VAL A 62 10.97 -9.07 -0.45
CA VAL A 62 11.47 -9.41 -1.80
C VAL A 62 10.67 -10.57 -2.37
N ALA A 63 10.43 -11.63 -1.58
CA ALA A 63 9.62 -12.76 -2.01
C ALA A 63 8.19 -12.33 -2.37
N MET A 64 7.55 -11.53 -1.53
CA MET A 64 6.21 -10.97 -1.77
C MET A 64 6.15 -10.14 -3.07
N ALA A 65 7.13 -9.25 -3.28
CA ALA A 65 7.18 -8.39 -4.45
C ALA A 65 7.42 -9.19 -5.74
N ALA A 66 8.26 -10.23 -5.67
CA ALA A 66 8.60 -11.10 -6.80
C ALA A 66 7.43 -12.01 -7.21
N THR A 67 6.66 -12.53 -6.25
CA THR A 67 5.54 -13.44 -6.55
C THR A 67 4.22 -12.72 -6.82
N ALA A 68 4.05 -11.46 -6.39
CA ALA A 68 2.80 -10.73 -6.58
C ALA A 68 2.30 -10.73 -8.06
N PRO A 69 3.12 -10.43 -9.09
CA PRO A 69 2.70 -10.54 -10.49
C PRO A 69 2.28 -11.96 -10.90
N LEU A 70 2.98 -12.98 -10.42
CA LEU A 70 2.68 -14.38 -10.70
C LEU A 70 1.34 -14.81 -10.10
N LEU A 71 1.07 -14.40 -8.86
CA LEU A 71 -0.21 -14.65 -8.19
C LEU A 71 -1.35 -13.91 -8.91
N GLY A 72 -1.14 -12.64 -9.29
CA GLY A 72 -2.12 -11.87 -10.05
C GLY A 72 -2.47 -12.52 -11.40
N ARG A 73 -1.43 -12.96 -12.12
CA ARG A 73 -1.60 -13.73 -13.36
C ARG A 73 -2.38 -15.02 -13.11
N LEU A 74 -2.04 -15.77 -12.08
CA LEU A 74 -2.72 -17.03 -11.75
C LEU A 74 -4.20 -16.81 -11.42
N ILE A 75 -4.53 -15.74 -10.71
CA ILE A 75 -5.90 -15.31 -10.41
C ILE A 75 -6.66 -14.99 -11.70
N ASP A 76 -6.05 -14.21 -12.61
CA ASP A 76 -6.68 -13.91 -13.89
C ASP A 76 -6.90 -15.19 -14.74
N ARG A 77 -6.05 -16.23 -14.59
CA ARG A 77 -6.18 -17.48 -15.34
C ARG A 77 -7.18 -18.47 -14.76
N ARG A 78 -7.15 -18.69 -13.45
CA ARG A 78 -7.88 -19.78 -12.77
C ARG A 78 -8.95 -19.28 -11.80
N GLY A 79 -9.11 -17.97 -11.68
CA GLY A 79 -9.94 -17.32 -10.66
C GLY A 79 -9.24 -17.22 -9.30
N PRO A 80 -9.79 -16.41 -8.38
CA PRO A 80 -9.14 -16.07 -7.12
C PRO A 80 -9.17 -17.18 -6.08
N ARG A 81 -10.20 -18.03 -6.06
CA ARG A 81 -10.49 -18.95 -4.94
C ARG A 81 -9.32 -19.88 -4.60
N GLY A 82 -8.78 -20.62 -5.58
CA GLY A 82 -7.70 -21.57 -5.34
C GLY A 82 -6.40 -20.89 -4.89
N VAL A 83 -6.09 -19.72 -5.45
CA VAL A 83 -4.90 -18.94 -5.09
C VAL A 83 -5.03 -18.41 -3.66
N LEU A 84 -6.20 -17.88 -3.30
CA LEU A 84 -6.46 -17.38 -1.95
C LEU A 84 -6.37 -18.49 -0.90
N VAL A 85 -6.91 -19.68 -1.18
CA VAL A 85 -6.81 -20.82 -0.24
C VAL A 85 -5.35 -21.21 -0.05
N ALA A 86 -4.57 -21.34 -1.12
CA ALA A 86 -3.14 -21.67 -1.01
C ALA A 86 -2.38 -20.61 -0.19
N CYS A 87 -2.60 -19.33 -0.49
CA CYS A 87 -1.97 -18.21 0.22
C CYS A 87 -2.39 -18.15 1.70
N GLY A 88 -3.69 -18.31 1.96
CA GLY A 88 -4.30 -18.27 3.29
C GLY A 88 -3.95 -19.45 4.19
N ILE A 89 -3.34 -20.51 3.64
CA ILE A 89 -2.81 -21.63 4.41
C ILE A 89 -1.29 -21.47 4.57
N VAL A 90 -0.56 -21.33 3.45
CA VAL A 90 0.91 -21.40 3.47
C VAL A 90 1.52 -20.21 4.20
N SER A 91 1.01 -19.00 3.97
CA SER A 91 1.57 -17.80 4.59
C SER A 91 1.46 -17.79 6.13
N PRO A 92 0.27 -17.99 6.74
CA PRO A 92 0.17 -18.04 8.19
C PRO A 92 0.90 -19.24 8.80
N LEU A 93 0.92 -20.42 8.16
CA LEU A 93 1.69 -21.57 8.66
C LEU A 93 3.20 -21.27 8.68
N ALA A 94 3.71 -20.60 7.65
CA ALA A 94 5.11 -20.19 7.60
C ALA A 94 5.43 -19.17 8.71
N LEU A 95 4.52 -18.24 9.02
CA LEU A 95 4.67 -17.32 10.15
C LEU A 95 4.60 -18.03 11.52
N VAL A 96 3.75 -19.05 11.66
CA VAL A 96 3.73 -19.92 12.86
C VAL A 96 5.07 -20.64 13.02
N ALA A 97 5.67 -21.15 11.95
CA ALA A 97 6.99 -21.78 12.01
C ALA A 97 8.08 -20.79 12.46
N VAL A 98 8.01 -19.52 12.02
CA VAL A 98 8.90 -18.46 12.51
C VAL A 98 8.66 -18.17 13.99
N LEU A 99 7.40 -18.08 14.43
CA LEU A 99 7.04 -17.87 15.84
C LEU A 99 7.54 -19.01 16.74
N ALA A 100 7.48 -20.24 16.25
CA ALA A 100 7.93 -21.44 16.95
C ALA A 100 9.44 -21.74 16.74
N ALA A 101 10.20 -20.85 16.11
CA ALA A 101 11.58 -21.11 15.71
C ALA A 101 12.50 -21.46 16.88
N GLY A 102 12.35 -20.78 18.02
CA GLY A 102 13.12 -21.06 19.24
C GLY A 102 12.85 -22.46 19.80
N PRO A 103 11.60 -22.78 20.17
CA PRO A 103 11.22 -24.10 20.67
C PRO A 103 11.55 -25.25 19.71
N LEU A 104 11.44 -25.03 18.39
CA LEU A 104 11.75 -26.03 17.37
C LEU A 104 13.24 -26.13 17.04
N GLY A 105 14.10 -25.28 17.61
CA GLY A 105 15.52 -25.25 17.32
C GLY A 105 15.84 -24.98 15.85
N LEU A 106 15.03 -24.16 15.16
CA LEU A 106 15.21 -23.90 13.73
C LEU A 106 16.54 -23.19 13.47
N SER A 107 17.26 -23.66 12.44
CA SER A 107 18.45 -22.98 11.96
C SER A 107 18.09 -21.62 11.34
N LYS A 108 19.07 -20.71 11.26
CA LYS A 108 18.88 -19.40 10.61
C LYS A 108 18.39 -19.54 9.15
N SER A 109 18.90 -20.53 8.43
CA SER A 109 18.48 -20.83 7.06
C SER A 109 17.03 -21.32 7.00
N ALA A 110 16.58 -22.12 7.97
CA ALA A 110 15.19 -22.55 8.04
C ALA A 110 14.23 -21.37 8.29
N ILE A 111 14.59 -20.46 9.21
CA ILE A 111 13.83 -19.22 9.45
C ILE A 111 13.73 -18.38 8.17
N LEU A 112 14.83 -18.25 7.42
CA LEU A 112 14.85 -17.55 6.13
C LEU A 112 13.90 -18.20 5.13
N VAL A 113 13.90 -19.53 5.01
CA VAL A 113 12.99 -20.26 4.11
C VAL A 113 11.52 -20.03 4.51
N CYS A 114 11.20 -20.08 5.81
CA CYS A 114 9.86 -19.79 6.30
C CYS A 114 9.43 -18.34 6.00
N ALA A 115 10.32 -17.36 6.20
CA ALA A 115 10.02 -15.97 5.88
C ALA A 115 9.81 -15.74 4.37
N ILE A 116 10.63 -16.38 3.52
CA ILE A 116 10.44 -16.38 2.06
C ILE A 116 9.08 -16.99 1.71
N ALA A 117 8.71 -18.13 2.31
CA ALA A 117 7.41 -18.75 2.07
C ALA A 117 6.24 -17.86 2.53
N ALA A 118 6.35 -17.23 3.70
CA ALA A 118 5.36 -16.28 4.20
C ALA A 118 5.13 -15.12 3.22
N GLY A 119 6.21 -14.55 2.68
CA GLY A 119 6.16 -13.50 1.67
C GLY A 119 5.63 -13.98 0.32
N ALA A 120 6.19 -15.06 -0.21
CA ALA A 120 5.84 -15.62 -1.52
C ALA A 120 4.36 -15.98 -1.66
N PHE A 121 3.74 -16.42 -0.56
CA PHE A 121 2.32 -16.79 -0.47
C PHE A 121 1.47 -15.72 0.21
N THR A 122 1.92 -14.47 0.26
CA THR A 122 1.08 -13.37 0.77
C THR A 122 -0.14 -13.19 -0.15
N PRO A 123 -1.38 -13.30 0.37
CA PRO A 123 -2.57 -13.20 -0.44
C PRO A 123 -2.71 -11.77 -1.02
N PRO A 124 -2.90 -11.59 -2.34
CA PRO A 124 -2.94 -10.28 -2.98
C PRO A 124 -4.30 -9.56 -2.80
N LEU A 125 -4.75 -9.42 -1.55
CA LEU A 125 -6.09 -8.92 -1.19
C LEU A 125 -6.33 -7.49 -1.64
N THR A 126 -5.33 -6.59 -1.52
CA THR A 126 -5.46 -5.19 -1.93
C THR A 126 -5.76 -5.06 -3.43
N VAL A 127 -5.02 -5.82 -4.23
CA VAL A 127 -5.20 -5.88 -5.68
C VAL A 127 -6.56 -6.48 -6.02
N LEU A 128 -6.92 -7.60 -5.37
CA LEU A 128 -8.17 -8.28 -5.64
C LEU A 128 -9.38 -7.40 -5.32
N ILE A 129 -9.37 -6.65 -4.22
CA ILE A 129 -10.45 -5.71 -3.88
C ILE A 129 -10.67 -4.68 -4.99
N ARG A 130 -9.60 -4.11 -5.56
CA ARG A 130 -9.70 -3.16 -6.67
C ARG A 130 -10.22 -3.81 -7.95
N THR A 131 -9.79 -5.03 -8.26
CA THR A 131 -10.33 -5.82 -9.36
C THR A 131 -11.83 -6.10 -9.18
N LEU A 132 -12.24 -6.50 -7.98
CA LEU A 132 -13.65 -6.82 -7.67
C LEU A 132 -14.53 -5.58 -7.73
N TRP A 133 -14.08 -4.43 -7.21
CA TRP A 133 -14.78 -3.16 -7.37
C TRP A 133 -14.92 -2.75 -8.85
N ARG A 134 -13.86 -2.94 -9.65
CA ARG A 134 -13.91 -2.71 -11.10
C ARG A 134 -14.95 -3.58 -11.79
N MET A 135 -15.06 -4.85 -11.41
CA MET A 135 -16.03 -5.81 -11.98
C MET A 135 -17.46 -5.59 -11.48
N ARG A 136 -17.63 -5.09 -10.25
CA ARG A 136 -18.93 -4.85 -9.64
C ARG A 136 -19.59 -3.56 -10.10
N LEU A 137 -18.80 -2.51 -10.27
CA LEU A 137 -19.29 -1.16 -10.56
C LEU A 137 -19.02 -0.78 -12.00
N ASP A 138 -20.06 -0.78 -12.83
CA ASP A 138 -19.98 -0.33 -14.23
C ASP A 138 -19.90 1.21 -14.32
N ASP A 139 -20.56 1.93 -13.40
CA ASP A 139 -20.52 3.40 -13.32
C ASP A 139 -19.13 3.90 -12.91
N PRO A 140 -18.42 4.67 -13.77
CA PRO A 140 -17.12 5.25 -13.47
C PRO A 140 -17.12 6.14 -12.22
N VAL A 141 -18.23 6.84 -11.92
CA VAL A 141 -18.34 7.76 -10.77
C VAL A 141 -18.40 6.99 -9.46
N LEU A 142 -19.20 5.92 -9.40
CA LEU A 142 -19.23 5.04 -8.23
C LEU A 142 -17.90 4.29 -8.07
N ARG A 143 -17.26 3.88 -9.17
CA ARG A 143 -15.93 3.24 -9.13
C ARG A 143 -14.86 4.18 -8.55
N GLN A 144 -14.87 5.45 -8.93
CA GLN A 144 -14.01 6.47 -8.30
C GLN A 144 -14.27 6.57 -6.79
N THR A 145 -15.54 6.62 -6.38
CA THR A 145 -15.91 6.69 -4.96
C THR A 145 -15.42 5.45 -4.20
N ALA A 146 -15.59 4.27 -4.79
CA ALA A 146 -15.15 3.00 -4.22
C ALA A 146 -13.62 2.90 -4.09
N PHE A 147 -12.87 3.32 -5.12
CA PHE A 147 -11.41 3.32 -5.07
C PHE A 147 -10.86 4.36 -4.09
N ALA A 148 -11.54 5.49 -3.93
CA ALA A 148 -11.16 6.50 -2.95
C ALA A 148 -11.32 6.00 -1.52
N ILE A 149 -12.47 5.40 -1.18
CA ILE A 149 -12.68 4.83 0.16
C ILE A 149 -11.80 3.60 0.40
N ASP A 150 -11.53 2.81 -0.64
CA ASP A 150 -10.56 1.71 -0.62
C ASP A 150 -9.14 2.20 -0.27
N ALA A 151 -8.71 3.32 -0.86
CA ALA A 151 -7.42 3.93 -0.55
C ALA A 151 -7.37 4.39 0.91
N VAL A 152 -8.44 5.02 1.43
CA VAL A 152 -8.53 5.39 2.86
C VAL A 152 -8.47 4.16 3.76
N ALA A 153 -9.18 3.08 3.43
CA ALA A 153 -9.11 1.83 4.20
C ALA A 153 -7.72 1.20 4.20
N LEU A 154 -6.98 1.32 3.09
CA LEU A 154 -5.58 0.86 3.01
C LEU A 154 -4.65 1.69 3.91
N GLU A 155 -4.76 3.02 3.89
CA GLU A 155 -4.01 3.92 4.79
C GLU A 155 -4.29 3.61 6.27
N LEU A 156 -5.56 3.38 6.60
CA LEU A 156 -5.95 2.97 7.95
C LEU A 156 -5.33 1.62 8.34
N ALA A 157 -5.22 0.65 7.42
CA ALA A 157 -4.53 -0.61 7.70
C ALA A 157 -3.03 -0.40 8.01
N TYR A 158 -2.36 0.51 7.29
CA TYR A 158 -0.97 0.88 7.54
C TYR A 158 -0.78 1.64 8.87
N THR A 159 -1.79 2.36 9.34
CA THR A 159 -1.74 3.09 10.60
C THR A 159 -2.09 2.19 11.80
N ILE A 160 -3.18 1.42 11.68
CA ILE A 160 -3.72 0.58 12.75
C ILE A 160 -2.81 -0.63 12.99
N GLY A 161 -2.23 -1.23 11.94
CA GLY A 161 -1.38 -2.42 12.08
C GLY A 161 -0.19 -2.23 13.04
N PRO A 162 0.69 -1.23 12.84
CA PRO A 162 1.79 -0.94 13.75
C PRO A 162 1.32 -0.53 15.16
N ALA A 163 0.20 0.19 15.27
CA ALA A 163 -0.37 0.55 16.57
C ALA A 163 -0.82 -0.69 17.36
N LEU A 164 -1.44 -1.67 16.69
CA LEU A 164 -1.77 -2.96 17.28
C LEU A 164 -0.52 -3.73 17.74
N ILE A 165 0.56 -3.67 16.97
CA ILE A 165 1.85 -4.25 17.38
C ILE A 165 2.41 -3.53 18.60
N ALA A 166 2.37 -2.19 18.66
CA ALA A 166 2.82 -1.44 19.82
C ALA A 166 2.03 -1.80 21.09
N ILE A 167 0.71 -1.99 20.97
CA ILE A 167 -0.14 -2.48 22.07
C ILE A 167 0.28 -3.89 22.49
N ALA A 168 0.54 -4.80 21.54
CA ALA A 168 1.00 -6.16 21.83
C ALA A 168 2.38 -6.18 22.52
N VAL A 169 3.28 -5.26 22.16
CA VAL A 169 4.56 -5.07 22.85
C VAL A 169 4.33 -4.58 24.29
N ALA A 170 3.46 -3.58 24.47
CA ALA A 170 3.14 -3.02 25.79
C ALA A 170 2.50 -4.05 26.73
N ALA A 171 1.76 -5.03 26.19
CA ALA A 171 1.22 -6.15 26.95
C ALA A 171 2.29 -7.11 27.52
N GLY A 172 3.55 -7.01 27.08
CA GLY A 172 4.69 -7.72 27.67
C GLY A 172 4.71 -9.23 27.45
N THR A 173 3.87 -9.76 26.56
CA THR A 173 3.84 -11.20 26.26
C THR A 173 4.96 -11.56 25.26
N PRO A 174 5.91 -12.46 25.61
CA PRO A 174 6.95 -12.90 24.68
C PRO A 174 6.36 -13.46 23.38
N GLY A 175 6.85 -12.98 22.24
CA GLY A 175 6.30 -13.35 20.92
C GLY A 175 4.87 -12.85 20.62
N GLY A 176 4.23 -12.13 21.53
CA GLY A 176 2.88 -11.57 21.38
C GLY A 176 2.67 -10.75 20.10
N PRO A 177 3.58 -9.84 19.71
CA PRO A 177 3.51 -9.11 18.46
C PRO A 177 3.40 -9.99 17.21
N LEU A 178 4.22 -11.04 17.10
CA LEU A 178 4.19 -11.96 15.96
C LEU A 178 2.96 -12.88 16.02
N ALA A 179 2.53 -13.32 17.20
CA ALA A 179 1.30 -14.09 17.36
C ALA A 179 0.07 -13.30 16.89
N LEU A 180 0.00 -11.99 17.18
CA LEU A 180 -1.04 -11.11 16.67
C LEU A 180 -0.99 -11.00 15.14
N ALA A 181 0.21 -10.85 14.56
CA ALA A 181 0.38 -10.80 13.11
C ALA A 181 -0.05 -12.11 12.43
N VAL A 182 0.26 -13.27 13.03
CA VAL A 182 -0.23 -14.59 12.60
C VAL A 182 -1.75 -14.65 12.61
N ALA A 183 -2.38 -14.18 13.68
CA ALA A 183 -3.84 -14.16 13.79
C ALA A 183 -4.49 -13.29 12.70
N CYS A 184 -3.94 -12.10 12.45
CA CYS A 184 -4.38 -11.25 11.34
C CYS A 184 -4.21 -11.95 9.98
N ALA A 185 -3.06 -12.60 9.74
CA ALA A 185 -2.77 -13.28 8.48
C ALA A 185 -3.70 -14.48 8.25
N ALA A 186 -3.96 -15.26 9.29
CA ALA A 186 -4.87 -16.40 9.26
C ALA A 186 -6.33 -15.98 9.05
N ALA A 187 -6.75 -14.83 9.59
CA ALA A 187 -8.12 -14.32 9.43
C ALA A 187 -8.38 -13.68 8.06
N ALA A 188 -7.34 -13.15 7.40
CA ALA A 188 -7.49 -12.31 6.20
C ALA A 188 -8.23 -12.99 5.05
N VAL A 189 -7.87 -14.23 4.72
CA VAL A 189 -8.53 -14.99 3.64
C VAL A 189 -9.96 -15.42 4.02
N PRO A 190 -10.22 -16.02 5.19
CA PRO A 190 -11.59 -16.29 5.65
C PRO A 190 -12.50 -15.06 5.59
N ILE A 191 -12.01 -13.88 5.99
CA ILE A 191 -12.76 -12.62 5.91
C ILE A 191 -13.07 -12.25 4.45
N MET A 192 -12.11 -12.43 3.52
CA MET A 192 -12.38 -12.23 2.08
C MET A 192 -13.49 -13.17 1.57
N PHE A 193 -13.52 -14.44 2.00
CA PHE A 193 -14.57 -15.37 1.62
C PHE A 193 -15.94 -14.99 2.21
N SER A 194 -16.00 -14.54 3.47
CA SER A 194 -17.26 -14.13 4.11
C SER A 194 -17.78 -12.78 3.61
N SER A 195 -16.95 -11.99 2.93
CA SER A 195 -17.32 -10.66 2.46
C SER A 195 -18.32 -10.62 1.29
N GLY A 196 -18.57 -11.75 0.64
CA GLY A 196 -19.39 -11.84 -0.58
C GLY A 196 -18.73 -11.25 -1.83
N GLY A 197 -17.60 -10.55 -1.71
CA GLY A 197 -16.95 -9.87 -2.83
C GLY A 197 -16.50 -10.83 -3.95
N LEU A 198 -16.15 -12.07 -3.61
CA LEU A 198 -15.76 -13.08 -4.61
C LEU A 198 -16.89 -13.48 -5.56
N GLU A 199 -18.15 -13.22 -5.23
CA GLU A 199 -19.30 -13.44 -6.13
C GLU A 199 -19.31 -12.46 -7.31
N TRP A 200 -18.63 -11.33 -7.19
CA TRP A 200 -18.52 -10.33 -8.26
C TRP A 200 -17.49 -10.71 -9.32
N TRP A 201 -16.68 -11.75 -9.06
CA TRP A 201 -15.68 -12.21 -9.98
C TRP A 201 -16.31 -12.72 -11.28
N ARG A 202 -15.93 -12.13 -12.40
CA ARG A 202 -16.33 -12.56 -13.75
C ARG A 202 -15.10 -13.04 -14.49
N SER A 203 -15.08 -14.31 -14.89
CA SER A 203 -14.01 -14.86 -15.70
C SER A 203 -14.03 -14.22 -17.09
N SER A 204 -12.92 -13.61 -17.48
CA SER A 204 -12.71 -13.14 -18.85
C SER A 204 -12.69 -14.33 -19.81
N ARG A 205 -13.23 -14.14 -21.03
CA ARG A 205 -13.22 -15.19 -22.07
C ARG A 205 -11.78 -15.66 -22.34
N PRO A 206 -11.55 -16.92 -22.71
CA PRO A 206 -10.24 -17.38 -23.15
C PRO A 206 -9.75 -16.50 -24.31
N ALA A 207 -8.67 -15.76 -24.10
CA ALA A 207 -7.98 -14.96 -25.10
C ALA A 207 -6.53 -15.42 -25.19
N GLU A 208 -5.88 -15.20 -26.34
CA GLU A 208 -4.45 -15.43 -26.46
C GLU A 208 -3.69 -14.56 -25.47
N ARG A 209 -2.91 -15.21 -24.60
CA ARG A 209 -2.18 -14.52 -23.53
C ARG A 209 -0.71 -14.39 -23.86
N HIS A 210 -0.18 -13.18 -23.72
CA HIS A 210 1.25 -12.90 -23.89
C HIS A 210 2.01 -13.04 -22.58
N LEU A 211 3.27 -13.51 -22.67
CA LEU A 211 4.17 -13.68 -21.51
C LEU A 211 4.42 -12.36 -20.75
N LEU A 212 4.49 -11.24 -21.46
CA LEU A 212 4.68 -9.91 -20.90
C LEU A 212 3.40 -9.32 -20.30
N GLY A 213 2.23 -9.88 -20.63
CA GLY A 213 0.93 -9.44 -20.12
C GLY A 213 0.76 -7.91 -20.18
N PRO A 214 0.43 -7.25 -19.05
CA PRO A 214 0.28 -5.79 -18.95
C PRO A 214 1.51 -4.98 -19.37
N LEU A 215 2.72 -5.54 -19.25
CA LEU A 215 3.97 -4.83 -19.54
C LEU A 215 4.17 -4.55 -21.03
N ARG A 216 3.35 -5.13 -21.91
CA ARG A 216 3.37 -4.81 -23.33
C ARG A 216 2.73 -3.44 -23.63
N ASP A 217 1.80 -3.00 -22.79
CA ASP A 217 1.14 -1.71 -22.98
C ASP A 217 2.04 -0.57 -22.49
N ARG A 218 2.47 0.27 -23.44
CA ARG A 218 3.33 1.42 -23.15
C ARG A 218 2.68 2.44 -22.19
N ARG A 219 1.35 2.57 -22.19
CA ARG A 219 0.62 3.43 -21.27
C ARG A 219 0.72 2.90 -19.83
N LEU A 220 0.59 1.59 -19.65
CA LEU A 220 0.78 0.94 -18.34
C LEU A 220 2.23 1.03 -17.86
N LEU A 221 3.21 0.77 -18.73
CA LEU A 221 4.63 0.94 -18.37
C LEU A 221 4.95 2.36 -17.89
N MET A 222 4.45 3.37 -18.62
CA MET A 222 4.65 4.77 -18.24
C MET A 222 3.95 5.11 -16.93
N LEU A 223 2.75 4.57 -16.70
CA LEU A 223 2.03 4.72 -15.43
C LEU A 223 2.77 4.04 -14.27
N TYR A 224 3.32 2.84 -14.47
CA TYR A 224 4.12 2.14 -13.46
C TYR A 224 5.40 2.90 -13.13
N ALA A 225 6.10 3.44 -14.15
CA ALA A 225 7.28 4.27 -13.95
C ALA A 225 6.96 5.55 -13.18
N ALA A 226 5.91 6.28 -13.56
CA ALA A 226 5.47 7.47 -12.84
C ALA A 226 5.05 7.14 -11.39
N THR A 227 4.36 6.03 -11.18
CA THR A 227 3.94 5.57 -9.85
C THR A 227 5.13 5.21 -8.99
N PHE A 228 6.10 4.46 -9.51
CA PHE A 228 7.35 4.13 -8.83
C PHE A 228 8.08 5.39 -8.38
N VAL A 229 8.30 6.35 -9.29
CA VAL A 229 9.01 7.60 -8.97
C VAL A 229 8.22 8.43 -7.96
N PHE A 230 6.89 8.45 -8.04
CA PHE A 230 6.06 9.15 -7.08
C PHE A 230 6.14 8.52 -5.67
N THR A 231 6.15 7.19 -5.57
CA THR A 231 6.21 6.53 -4.27
C THR A 231 7.60 6.51 -3.64
N VAL A 232 8.65 6.84 -4.40
CA VAL A 232 9.95 7.24 -3.81
C VAL A 232 9.78 8.46 -2.90
N ALA A 233 8.95 9.44 -3.28
CA ALA A 233 8.64 10.58 -2.41
C ALA A 233 7.96 10.12 -1.11
N PHE A 234 7.06 9.14 -1.18
CA PHE A 234 6.35 8.60 0.00
C PHE A 234 7.32 7.90 0.94
N GLY A 235 8.14 6.99 0.42
CA GLY A 235 9.17 6.33 1.23
C GLY A 235 10.20 7.30 1.81
N THR A 236 10.45 8.42 1.13
CA THR A 236 11.32 9.47 1.66
C THR A 236 10.68 10.17 2.88
N ILE A 237 9.38 10.44 2.84
CA ILE A 237 8.63 11.06 3.94
C ILE A 237 8.59 10.16 5.18
N GLU A 238 8.45 8.84 4.99
CA GLU A 238 8.52 7.82 6.06
C GLU A 238 9.81 7.91 6.89
N VAL A 239 10.91 8.38 6.28
CA VAL A 239 12.19 8.60 6.97
C VAL A 239 12.36 10.05 7.40
N ALA A 240 11.89 11.01 6.61
CA ALA A 240 12.06 12.43 6.85
C ALA A 240 11.42 12.89 8.17
N TYR A 241 10.17 12.47 8.45
CA TYR A 241 9.49 12.88 9.67
C TYR A 241 10.14 12.32 10.96
N PRO A 242 10.46 11.02 11.07
CA PRO A 242 11.24 10.52 12.21
C PRO A 242 12.61 11.17 12.35
N ALA A 243 13.30 11.44 11.24
CA ALA A 243 14.58 12.14 11.28
C ALA A 243 14.42 13.59 11.79
N PHE A 244 13.34 14.28 11.40
CA PHE A 244 13.01 15.61 11.92
C PHE A 244 12.77 15.60 13.43
N GLY A 245 11.95 14.67 13.94
CA GLY A 245 11.71 14.54 15.37
C GLY A 245 13.01 14.32 16.16
N ARG A 246 13.87 13.43 15.68
CA ARG A 246 15.20 13.18 16.28
C ARG A 246 16.09 14.42 16.25
N ALA A 247 16.18 15.11 15.11
CA ALA A 247 17.00 16.31 14.96
C ALA A 247 16.50 17.47 15.86
N ALA A 248 15.20 17.54 16.11
CA ALA A 248 14.59 18.52 17.02
C ALA A 248 14.68 18.12 18.51
N GLY A 249 15.25 16.96 18.85
CA GLY A 249 15.30 16.44 20.22
C GLY A 249 13.93 16.02 20.78
N ALA A 250 12.96 15.75 19.90
CA ALA A 250 11.58 15.47 20.24
C ALA A 250 11.03 14.33 19.37
N ASP A 251 11.50 13.11 19.65
CA ASP A 251 11.22 11.89 18.88
C ASP A 251 9.74 11.61 18.64
N ALA A 252 8.86 12.04 19.55
CA ALA A 252 7.40 11.91 19.43
C ALA A 252 6.84 12.58 18.16
N TRP A 253 7.52 13.60 17.62
CA TRP A 253 7.10 14.24 16.38
C TRP A 253 7.20 13.34 15.16
N GLY A 254 8.12 12.37 15.14
CA GLY A 254 8.26 11.43 14.03
C GLY A 254 6.96 10.70 13.69
N PRO A 255 6.43 9.86 14.60
CA PRO A 255 5.16 9.17 14.39
C PRO A 255 3.96 10.13 14.38
N ALA A 256 4.00 11.26 15.10
CA ALA A 256 2.91 12.24 15.08
C ALA A 256 2.73 12.87 13.70
N LEU A 257 3.81 13.30 13.04
CA LEU A 257 3.75 13.89 11.70
C LEU A 257 3.29 12.88 10.64
N LEU A 258 3.69 11.61 10.76
CA LEU A 258 3.16 10.53 9.92
C LEU A 258 1.64 10.39 10.11
N ALA A 259 1.17 10.32 11.35
CA ALA A 259 -0.26 10.24 11.65
C ALA A 259 -1.04 11.45 11.12
N ILE A 260 -0.51 12.66 11.28
CA ILE A 260 -1.12 13.90 10.78
C ILE A 260 -1.19 13.90 9.25
N CYS A 261 -0.13 13.46 8.58
CA CYS A 261 -0.09 13.28 7.13
C CYS A 261 -1.16 12.26 6.67
N SER A 262 -1.29 11.12 7.36
CA SER A 262 -2.31 10.10 7.09
C SER A 262 -3.74 10.63 7.29
N ILE A 263 -3.97 11.48 8.30
CA ILE A 263 -5.28 12.17 8.49
C ILE A 263 -5.56 13.06 7.29
N GLY A 264 -4.58 13.87 6.85
CA GLY A 264 -4.69 14.68 5.64
C GLY A 264 -5.06 13.82 4.42
N SER A 265 -4.36 12.71 4.23
CA SER A 265 -4.63 11.73 3.15
C SER A 265 -6.04 11.17 3.21
N ALA A 266 -6.52 10.76 4.39
CA ALA A 266 -7.88 10.27 4.57
C ALA A 266 -8.94 11.30 4.20
N VAL A 267 -8.76 12.56 4.65
CA VAL A 267 -9.65 13.68 4.30
C VAL A 267 -9.63 13.93 2.79
N GLY A 268 -8.45 14.01 2.19
CA GLY A 268 -8.29 14.22 0.76
C GLY A 268 -8.94 13.11 -0.07
N GLY A 269 -8.74 11.86 0.31
CA GLY A 269 -9.39 10.70 -0.30
C GLY A 269 -10.91 10.76 -0.21
N ALA A 270 -11.45 11.06 0.97
CA ALA A 270 -12.90 11.19 1.17
C ALA A 270 -13.50 12.33 0.33
N VAL A 271 -12.83 13.47 0.26
CA VAL A 271 -13.26 14.61 -0.57
C VAL A 271 -13.19 14.24 -2.05
N TYR A 272 -12.06 13.74 -2.53
CA TYR A 272 -11.86 13.35 -3.93
C TYR A 272 -12.84 12.26 -4.38
N GLY A 273 -13.15 11.29 -3.52
CA GLY A 273 -14.10 10.21 -3.79
C GLY A 273 -15.50 10.72 -4.12
N GLY A 274 -15.97 11.75 -3.41
CA GLY A 274 -17.26 12.36 -3.70
C GLY A 274 -17.21 13.53 -4.71
N LEU A 275 -16.03 13.98 -5.15
CA LEU A 275 -15.89 14.96 -6.23
C LEU A 275 -16.04 14.29 -7.60
N HIS A 276 -16.59 15.00 -8.59
CA HIS A 276 -16.52 14.57 -9.99
C HIS A 276 -15.98 15.69 -10.84
N LEU A 277 -14.71 15.56 -11.21
CA LEU A 277 -14.06 16.50 -12.10
C LEU A 277 -14.30 16.03 -13.54
N ARG A 278 -14.78 16.93 -14.41
CA ARG A 278 -14.97 16.66 -15.84
C ARG A 278 -13.65 16.49 -16.60
N VAL A 279 -12.53 16.79 -15.94
CA VAL A 279 -11.18 16.69 -16.51
C VAL A 279 -10.76 15.22 -16.60
N PRO A 280 -10.19 14.73 -17.71
CA PRO A 280 -9.72 13.35 -17.80
C PRO A 280 -8.64 13.01 -16.75
N LEU A 281 -8.65 11.77 -16.23
CA LEU A 281 -7.68 11.31 -15.21
C LEU A 281 -6.22 11.50 -15.63
N ALA A 282 -5.89 11.23 -16.91
CA ALA A 282 -4.55 11.46 -17.46
C ALA A 282 -4.08 12.94 -17.40
N ARG A 283 -5.00 13.89 -17.22
CA ARG A 283 -4.67 15.29 -16.95
C ARG A 283 -4.60 15.60 -15.45
N GLN A 284 -5.43 14.94 -14.64
CA GLN A 284 -5.48 15.15 -13.19
C GLN A 284 -4.22 14.61 -12.48
N VAL A 285 -3.76 13.39 -12.80
CA VAL A 285 -2.61 12.74 -12.15
C VAL A 285 -1.35 13.63 -12.10
N PRO A 286 -0.83 14.15 -13.22
CA PRO A 286 0.37 14.98 -13.17
C PRO A 286 0.15 16.27 -12.36
N VAL A 287 -1.05 16.84 -12.37
CA VAL A 287 -1.36 18.02 -11.56
C VAL A 287 -1.34 17.69 -10.07
N ALA A 288 -1.95 16.57 -9.67
CA ALA A 288 -1.93 16.12 -8.28
C ALA A 288 -0.49 15.85 -7.79
N MET A 289 0.32 15.16 -8.60
CA MET A 289 1.74 14.91 -8.30
C MET A 289 2.56 16.22 -8.20
N ALA A 290 2.29 17.20 -9.07
CA ALA A 290 2.96 18.50 -9.02
C ALA A 290 2.56 19.31 -7.78
N LEU A 291 1.27 19.34 -7.44
CA LEU A 291 0.79 20.01 -6.23
C LEU A 291 1.36 19.37 -4.97
N PHE A 292 1.51 18.04 -4.95
CA PHE A 292 2.17 17.33 -3.86
C PHE A 292 3.65 17.72 -3.76
N ALA A 293 4.35 17.79 -4.90
CA ALA A 293 5.73 18.26 -4.96
C ALA A 293 5.89 19.68 -4.38
N VAL A 294 4.98 20.62 -4.74
CA VAL A 294 4.98 21.97 -4.17
C VAL A 294 4.80 21.94 -2.65
N GLY A 295 3.87 21.12 -2.15
CA GLY A 295 3.71 20.93 -0.70
C GLY A 295 5.01 20.47 -0.02
N LEU A 296 5.76 19.56 -0.65
CA LEU A 296 7.03 19.06 -0.14
C LEU A 296 8.18 20.07 -0.24
N VAL A 297 8.20 20.95 -1.25
CA VAL A 297 9.16 22.07 -1.31
C VAL A 297 8.99 22.97 -0.09
N VAL A 298 7.75 23.22 0.34
CA VAL A 298 7.45 24.04 1.54
C VAL A 298 7.96 23.39 2.82
N HIS A 299 8.16 22.05 2.86
CA HIS A 299 8.73 21.38 4.05
C HIS A 299 10.21 21.71 4.27
N VAL A 300 10.97 21.95 3.19
CA VAL A 300 12.43 22.08 3.21
C VAL A 300 12.95 23.13 4.23
N PRO A 301 12.42 24.36 4.28
CA PRO A 301 12.91 25.38 5.21
C PRO A 301 12.31 25.30 6.62
N ILE A 302 11.34 24.43 6.88
CA ILE A 302 10.59 24.46 8.14
C ILE A 302 11.39 23.78 9.26
N THR A 303 11.64 24.53 10.32
CA THR A 303 12.27 24.03 11.56
C THR A 303 11.29 23.92 12.72
N ASP A 304 10.15 24.63 12.65
CA ASP A 304 9.11 24.60 13.68
C ASP A 304 8.21 23.35 13.52
N PRO A 305 8.11 22.46 14.53
CA PRO A 305 7.32 21.23 14.43
C PRO A 305 5.82 21.47 14.22
N TRP A 306 5.27 22.55 14.79
CA TRP A 306 3.84 22.86 14.66
C TRP A 306 3.48 23.31 13.26
N LEU A 307 4.29 24.20 12.67
CA LEU A 307 4.16 24.58 11.27
C LEU A 307 4.35 23.36 10.37
N LEU A 308 5.34 22.51 10.64
CA LEU A 308 5.54 21.29 9.87
C LEU A 308 4.34 20.35 9.94
N ALA A 309 3.66 20.26 11.10
CA ALA A 309 2.43 19.48 11.24
C ALA A 309 1.30 20.01 10.35
N VAL A 310 1.12 21.32 10.27
CA VAL A 310 0.12 21.92 9.36
C VAL A 310 0.46 21.62 7.90
N VAL A 311 1.71 21.79 7.50
CA VAL A 311 2.14 21.54 6.12
C VAL A 311 2.08 20.05 5.78
N ALA A 312 2.41 19.16 6.72
CA ALA A 312 2.27 17.71 6.59
C ALA A 312 0.80 17.30 6.38
N ALA A 313 -0.13 17.89 7.13
CA ALA A 313 -1.57 17.66 6.95
C ALA A 313 -2.02 18.09 5.54
N VAL A 314 -1.60 19.28 5.09
CA VAL A 314 -1.96 19.83 3.77
C VAL A 314 -1.37 19.00 2.64
N ALA A 315 -0.10 18.60 2.73
CA ALA A 315 0.53 17.74 1.72
C ALA A 315 -0.14 16.35 1.69
N GLY A 316 -0.49 15.83 2.87
CA GLY A 316 -1.22 14.57 3.02
C GLY A 316 -2.50 14.53 2.18
N VAL A 317 -3.25 15.63 2.07
CA VAL A 317 -4.51 15.73 1.30
C VAL A 317 -4.39 15.22 -0.14
N LEU A 318 -3.20 15.25 -0.75
CA LEU A 318 -3.01 14.83 -2.14
C LEU A 318 -2.58 13.37 -2.31
N ILE A 319 -2.21 12.67 -1.23
CA ILE A 319 -1.72 11.29 -1.25
C ILE A 319 -2.83 10.33 -1.73
N ALA A 320 -3.93 10.20 -0.98
CA ALA A 320 -5.01 9.29 -1.36
C ALA A 320 -5.67 9.66 -2.70
N PRO A 321 -5.91 10.94 -3.06
CA PRO A 321 -6.39 11.30 -4.39
C PRO A 321 -5.45 10.85 -5.51
N ALA A 322 -4.13 11.08 -5.39
CA ALA A 322 -3.15 10.65 -6.40
C ALA A 322 -3.16 9.12 -6.56
N MET A 323 -3.18 8.37 -5.45
CA MET A 323 -3.26 6.91 -5.48
C MET A 323 -4.58 6.36 -6.02
N THR A 324 -5.68 7.06 -5.76
CA THR A 324 -6.99 6.76 -6.35
C THR A 324 -6.94 6.94 -7.86
N MET A 325 -6.41 8.07 -8.34
CA MET A 325 -6.28 8.34 -9.77
C MET A 325 -5.39 7.33 -10.49
N VAL A 326 -4.24 6.96 -9.90
CA VAL A 326 -3.38 5.88 -10.42
C VAL A 326 -4.14 4.57 -10.52
N SER A 327 -4.87 4.19 -9.47
CA SER A 327 -5.66 2.95 -9.47
C SER A 327 -6.77 2.96 -10.53
N LEU A 328 -7.42 4.10 -10.73
CA LEU A 328 -8.43 4.27 -11.78
C LEU A 328 -7.82 4.18 -13.18
N LEU A 329 -6.65 4.78 -13.42
CA LEU A 329 -5.94 4.64 -14.70
C LEU A 329 -5.48 3.21 -14.95
N VAL A 330 -5.04 2.47 -13.92
CA VAL A 330 -4.76 1.03 -14.05
C VAL A 330 -6.03 0.29 -14.45
N ALA A 331 -7.17 0.57 -13.81
CA ALA A 331 -8.45 -0.04 -14.19
C ALA A 331 -8.92 0.34 -15.62
N GLU A 332 -8.62 1.56 -16.08
CA GLU A 332 -8.96 2.05 -17.42
C GLU A 332 -8.08 1.39 -18.49
N PHE A 333 -6.77 1.27 -18.26
CA PHE A 333 -5.80 0.77 -19.24
C PHE A 333 -5.64 -0.75 -19.23
N ALA A 334 -5.86 -1.42 -18.09
CA ALA A 334 -5.64 -2.86 -17.98
C ALA A 334 -6.65 -3.65 -18.84
N PRO A 335 -6.17 -4.48 -19.79
CA PRO A 335 -7.05 -5.39 -20.52
C PRO A 335 -7.81 -6.31 -19.54
N PRO A 336 -9.07 -6.67 -19.81
CA PRO A 336 -9.88 -7.50 -18.89
C PRO A 336 -9.23 -8.84 -18.52
N GLU A 337 -8.41 -9.42 -19.39
CA GLU A 337 -7.73 -10.69 -19.22
C GLU A 337 -6.47 -10.63 -18.34
N TYR A 338 -5.98 -9.42 -18.02
CA TYR A 338 -4.82 -9.18 -17.14
C TYR A 338 -5.13 -8.18 -16.02
N ALA A 339 -6.41 -8.02 -15.64
CA ALA A 339 -6.83 -6.98 -14.70
C ALA A 339 -6.10 -7.10 -13.35
N THR A 340 -6.01 -8.31 -12.79
CA THR A 340 -5.34 -8.55 -11.51
C THR A 340 -3.83 -8.42 -11.68
N GLU A 341 -3.26 -8.97 -12.75
CA GLU A 341 -1.83 -8.83 -13.05
C GLU A 341 -1.41 -7.35 -13.22
N ALA A 342 -2.25 -6.50 -13.81
CA ALA A 342 -1.96 -5.09 -13.97
C ALA A 342 -1.93 -4.33 -12.64
N PHE A 343 -2.85 -4.66 -11.73
CA PHE A 343 -2.85 -4.09 -10.38
C PHE A 343 -1.69 -4.63 -9.52
N THR A 344 -1.24 -5.87 -9.73
CA THR A 344 -0.08 -6.40 -9.00
C THR A 344 1.19 -5.71 -9.47
N TRP A 345 1.41 -5.51 -10.79
CA TRP A 345 2.53 -4.69 -11.28
C TRP A 345 2.52 -3.26 -10.74
N SER A 346 1.34 -2.62 -10.69
CA SER A 346 1.21 -1.30 -10.06
C SER A 346 1.58 -1.33 -8.58
N THR A 347 1.17 -2.36 -7.85
CA THR A 347 1.48 -2.50 -6.42
C THR A 347 2.97 -2.79 -6.20
N THR A 348 3.59 -3.61 -7.06
CA THR A 348 5.03 -3.84 -7.06
C THR A 348 5.79 -2.53 -7.28
N ALA A 349 5.39 -1.71 -8.25
CA ALA A 349 5.97 -0.38 -8.47
C ALA A 349 5.87 0.52 -7.22
N ILE A 350 4.71 0.51 -6.55
CA ILE A 350 4.48 1.25 -5.30
C ILE A 350 5.48 0.82 -4.22
N VAL A 351 5.52 -0.49 -3.91
CA VAL A 351 6.33 -1.05 -2.82
C VAL A 351 7.82 -0.83 -3.05
N ILE A 352 8.32 -1.11 -4.27
CA ILE A 352 9.75 -0.91 -4.58
C ILE A 352 10.09 0.59 -4.53
N GLY A 353 9.20 1.47 -5.00
CA GLY A 353 9.40 2.91 -4.90
C GLY A 353 9.50 3.39 -3.45
N ILE A 354 8.58 2.96 -2.57
CA ILE A 354 8.63 3.27 -1.12
C ILE A 354 9.96 2.79 -0.54
N GLY A 355 10.34 1.52 -0.76
CA GLY A 355 11.60 0.97 -0.25
C GLY A 355 12.84 1.72 -0.74
N THR A 356 12.85 2.12 -2.02
CA THR A 356 13.93 2.93 -2.60
C THR A 356 14.01 4.30 -1.94
N GLY A 357 12.87 4.96 -1.73
CA GLY A 357 12.78 6.23 -1.03
C GLY A 357 13.31 6.14 0.40
N MET A 358 12.89 5.13 1.17
CA MET A 358 13.38 4.93 2.54
C MET A 358 14.90 4.71 2.59
N ALA A 359 15.44 3.88 1.69
CA ALA A 359 16.87 3.58 1.64
C ALA A 359 17.71 4.83 1.33
N VAL A 360 17.32 5.59 0.28
CA VAL A 360 18.05 6.81 -0.10
C VAL A 360 17.89 7.88 0.97
N ALA A 361 16.68 8.09 1.49
CA ALA A 361 16.40 9.09 2.50
C ALA A 361 17.15 8.85 3.81
N GLY A 362 17.35 7.58 4.22
CA GLY A 362 18.15 7.25 5.39
C GLY A 362 19.58 7.77 5.28
N THR A 363 20.25 7.43 4.16
CA THR A 363 21.63 7.90 3.91
C THR A 363 21.73 9.41 3.77
N LEU A 364 20.70 10.04 3.21
CA LEU A 364 20.66 11.47 2.96
C LEU A 364 20.41 12.25 4.25
N ALA A 365 19.51 11.78 5.11
CA ALA A 365 19.27 12.35 6.43
C ALA A 365 20.52 12.32 7.32
N GLU A 366 21.27 11.22 7.30
CA GLU A 366 22.50 11.06 8.09
C GLU A 366 23.62 12.00 7.64
N ARG A 367 23.75 12.24 6.32
CA ARG A 367 24.87 13.02 5.75
C ARG A 367 24.58 14.50 5.58
N PHE A 368 23.34 14.85 5.27
CA PHE A 368 22.96 16.19 4.82
C PHE A 368 21.73 16.76 5.57
N GLY A 369 21.26 16.06 6.61
CA GLY A 369 20.16 16.52 7.45
C GLY A 369 18.78 16.36 6.81
N THR A 370 17.74 16.75 7.54
CA THR A 370 16.33 16.50 7.20
C THR A 370 15.81 17.31 6.02
N SER A 371 16.28 18.54 5.82
CA SER A 371 15.87 19.37 4.68
C SER A 371 16.19 18.70 3.33
N SER A 372 17.29 17.93 3.27
CA SER A 372 17.70 17.23 2.05
C SER A 372 16.75 16.07 1.70
N THR A 373 16.14 15.39 2.69
CA THR A 373 15.14 14.36 2.42
C THR A 373 13.84 14.97 1.90
N PHE A 374 13.37 16.09 2.46
CA PHE A 374 12.22 16.80 1.89
C PHE A 374 12.46 17.29 0.45
N ALA A 375 13.68 17.75 0.15
CA ALA A 375 14.06 18.15 -1.21
C ALA A 375 14.05 16.95 -2.18
N LEU A 376 14.53 15.79 -1.76
CA LEU A 376 14.45 14.56 -2.55
C LEU A 376 12.99 14.15 -2.82
N ALA A 377 12.14 14.21 -1.79
CA ALA A 377 10.72 13.89 -1.92
C ALA A 377 10.03 14.84 -2.92
N ALA A 378 10.31 16.14 -2.84
CA ALA A 378 9.79 17.13 -3.79
C ALA A 378 10.29 16.87 -5.23
N ALA A 379 11.58 16.62 -5.40
CA ALA A 379 12.18 16.37 -6.71
C ALA A 379 11.60 15.13 -7.39
N THR A 380 11.42 14.04 -6.63
CA THR A 380 10.84 12.79 -7.15
C THR A 380 9.35 12.94 -7.46
N ALA A 381 8.57 13.62 -6.62
CA ALA A 381 7.17 13.94 -6.93
C ALA A 381 7.03 14.81 -8.21
N ALA A 382 7.91 15.80 -8.40
CA ALA A 382 7.94 16.61 -9.60
C ALA A 382 8.35 15.79 -10.85
N ALA A 383 9.36 14.93 -10.74
CA ALA A 383 9.76 14.03 -11.82
C ALA A 383 8.63 13.06 -12.21
N ALA A 384 7.91 12.52 -11.23
CA ALA A 384 6.73 11.69 -11.48
C ALA A 384 5.63 12.45 -12.22
N SER A 385 5.39 13.72 -11.88
CA SER A 385 4.48 14.58 -12.61
C SER A 385 4.88 14.73 -14.09
N VAL A 386 6.16 15.00 -14.36
CA VAL A 386 6.69 15.11 -15.73
C VAL A 386 6.51 13.80 -16.51
N LEU A 387 6.79 12.66 -15.90
CA LEU A 387 6.54 11.35 -16.52
C LEU A 387 5.05 11.14 -16.81
N ALA A 388 4.17 11.49 -15.87
CA ALA A 388 2.73 11.36 -16.01
C ALA A 388 2.13 12.29 -17.08
N ILE A 389 2.77 13.41 -17.43
CA ILE A 389 2.36 14.24 -18.58
C ILE A 389 2.44 13.43 -19.89
N GLY A 390 3.39 12.49 -20.00
CA GLY A 390 3.53 11.61 -21.17
C GLY A 390 2.28 10.77 -21.44
N LEU A 391 1.48 10.45 -20.41
CA LEU A 391 0.22 9.71 -20.54
C LEU A 391 -0.82 10.45 -21.39
N ARG A 392 -0.67 11.78 -21.54
CA ARG A 392 -1.57 12.63 -22.34
C ARG A 392 -1.35 12.46 -23.85
N ARG A 393 -0.14 12.08 -24.26
CA ARG A 393 0.27 11.99 -25.67
C ARG A 393 -0.12 10.67 -26.35
N GLY A 394 -0.59 9.70 -25.57
CA GLY A 394 -0.93 8.39 -26.08
C GLY A 394 -2.37 8.24 -26.58
N ARG A 395 -3.19 9.30 -26.61
CA ARG A 395 -4.58 9.25 -27.07
C ARG A 395 -4.70 9.47 -28.57
#